data_AF-A0AA37SMD1-F1
#
_entry.id   AF-A0AA37SMD1-F1
#
_cell.length_a   1.000
_cell.length_b   1.000
_cell.length_c   1.000
_cell.angle_alpha   90.00
_cell.angle_beta   90.00
_cell.angle_gamma   90.00
#
_symmetry.space_group_name_H-M   'P 1'
#
loop_
_entity.id
_entity.type
_entity.pdbx_description
1 polymer ?
#
loop_
_entity_poly.entity_id
_entity_poly.type
_entity_poly.pdbx_seq_one_letter_code
_entity_poly.pdbx_strand_id
1 'polypeptide(L)' 'MIVEDTIVKGSDIFRFDLNTNLQLQFGRTGFYDGPISGYHDIQIDDEGSIYVGDILGNSIQKFRLTEAE' A
#
# COMPACT_ATOMS: atom_id res chain seq x y z
N MET A 1 -19.67 8.10 20.98
CA MET A 1 -19.06 6.76 20.91
C MET A 1 -17.62 6.97 20.49
N ILE A 2 -16.67 6.98 21.43
CA ILE A 2 -15.25 6.94 21.07
C ILE A 2 -14.98 5.48 20.78
N VAL A 3 -14.82 5.15 19.50
CA VAL A 3 -14.29 3.85 19.12
C VAL A 3 -12.81 3.92 19.48
N GLU A 4 -12.33 3.01 20.32
CA GLU A 4 -10.89 2.81 20.52
C GLU A 4 -10.28 2.26 19.21
N ASP A 5 -10.18 3.10 18.20
CA ASP A 5 -9.58 2.74 16.91
C ASP A 5 -8.09 3.10 16.93
N THR A 6 -7.38 2.53 17.91
CA THR A 6 -5.92 2.68 18.04
C THR A 6 -5.19 1.47 17.44
N ILE A 7 -5.93 0.51 16.89
CA ILE A 7 -5.33 -0.69 16.28
C ILE A 7 -4.85 -0.33 14.87
N VAL A 8 -3.54 -0.19 14.72
CA VAL A 8 -2.90 -0.02 13.41
C VAL A 8 -3.28 -1.19 12.51
N LYS A 9 -3.94 -0.90 11.38
CA LYS A 9 -4.34 -1.89 10.38
C LYS A 9 -3.29 -2.08 9.29
N GLY A 10 -2.31 -1.19 9.22
CA GLY A 10 -1.32 -1.10 8.15
C GLY A 10 -1.64 0.05 7.20
N SER A 11 -0.88 0.13 6.12
CA SER A 11 -1.03 1.15 5.08
C SER A 11 -1.45 0.53 3.76
N ASP A 12 -2.27 1.27 3.02
CA ASP A 12 -2.67 0.98 1.65
C ASP A 12 -2.15 2.04 0.69
N ILE A 13 -1.99 1.63 -0.56
CA ILE A 13 -1.60 2.46 -1.69
C ILE A 13 -2.79 2.57 -2.62
N PHE A 14 -3.11 3.80 -2.98
CA PHE A 14 -4.22 4.13 -3.87
C PHE A 14 -3.67 4.79 -5.13
N ARG A 15 -4.06 4.28 -6.30
CA ARG A 15 -3.77 4.91 -7.59
C ARG A 15 -5.03 5.59 -8.09
N PHE A 16 -4.95 6.88 -8.38
CA PHE A 16 -6.01 7.66 -9.02
C PHE A 16 -5.59 8.06 -10.43
N ASP A 17 -6.57 8.31 -11.31
CA ASP A 17 -6.32 9.10 -12.51
C ASP A 17 -6.31 10.61 -12.19
N LEU A 18 -6.01 11.44 -13.18
CA LEU A 18 -5.98 12.91 -13.02
C LEU A 18 -7.37 13.53 -12.76
N ASN A 19 -8.44 12.77 -12.94
CA ASN A 19 -9.81 13.17 -12.65
C ASN A 19 -10.28 12.68 -11.28
N THR A 20 -9.38 12.18 -10.43
CA THR A 20 -9.65 11.65 -9.08
C THR A 20 -10.48 10.37 -9.05
N ASN A 21 -10.57 9.64 -10.16
CA ASN A 21 -11.19 8.31 -10.16
C ASN A 21 -10.20 7.27 -9.63
N LEU A 22 -10.62 6.47 -8.65
CA LEU A 22 -9.83 5.38 -8.11
C LEU A 22 -9.63 4.28 -9.18
N GLN A 23 -8.38 3.94 -9.45
CA GLN A 23 -7.99 2.90 -10.41
C GLN A 23 -7.61 1.60 -9.71
N LEU A 24 -6.93 1.69 -8.56
CA LEU A 24 -6.42 0.55 -7.82
C LEU A 24 -6.26 0.90 -6.33
N GLN A 25 -6.55 -0.06 -5.47
CA GLN A 25 -6.16 -0.07 -4.07
C GLN A 25 -5.49 -1.40 -3.76
N PHE A 26 -4.33 -1.37 -3.11
CA PHE A 26 -3.62 -2.55 -2.63
C PHE A 26 -2.78 -2.19 -1.41
N GLY A 27 -2.46 -3.16 -0.56
CA GLY A 27 -1.72 -2.88 0.67
C GLY A 27 -2.00 -3.85 1.79
N ARG A 28 -1.90 -3.41 3.04
CA ARG A 28 -1.96 -4.27 4.23
C ARG A 28 -3.17 -4.02 5.14
N THR A 29 -4.01 -3.02 4.84
CA THR A 29 -5.04 -2.49 5.76
C THR A 29 -6.26 -3.41 5.97
N GLY A 30 -6.19 -4.70 5.61
CA GLY A 30 -7.20 -5.65 6.08
C GLY A 30 -7.51 -6.88 5.24
N PHE A 31 -6.74 -7.25 4.20
CA PHE A 31 -7.13 -8.37 3.33
C PHE A 31 -6.02 -9.36 2.97
N TYR A 32 -4.85 -9.29 3.61
CA TYR A 32 -3.72 -10.16 3.28
C TYR A 32 -3.09 -10.77 4.52
N ASP A 33 -2.70 -12.03 4.40
CA ASP A 33 -1.88 -12.70 5.40
C ASP A 33 -0.51 -12.03 5.51
N GLY A 34 -0.04 -11.85 6.74
CA GLY A 34 1.30 -11.38 7.05
C GLY A 34 1.34 -10.14 7.96
N PRO A 35 2.55 -9.58 8.18
CA PRO A 35 2.75 -8.46 9.08
C PRO A 35 2.06 -7.18 8.60
N ILE A 36 1.68 -6.33 9.57
CA ILE A 36 1.31 -4.94 9.28
C ILE A 36 2.51 -4.18 8.71
N SER A 37 2.24 -3.25 7.80
CA SER A 37 3.25 -2.36 7.23
C SER A 37 2.84 -0.91 7.38
N GLY A 38 3.81 -0.05 7.67
CA GLY A 38 3.63 1.40 7.69
C GLY A 38 4.33 2.00 6.48
N TYR A 39 3.62 2.19 5.39
CA TYR A 39 4.20 2.78 4.18
C TYR A 39 4.33 4.29 4.33
N HIS A 40 5.55 4.83 4.21
CA HIS A 40 5.83 6.25 4.42
C HIS A 40 6.41 6.95 3.19
N ASP A 41 7.04 6.22 2.28
CA ASP A 41 7.61 6.76 1.04
C ASP A 41 7.32 5.83 -0.14
N ILE A 42 7.30 6.38 -1.35
CA ILE A 42 6.96 5.67 -2.58
C ILE A 42 7.78 6.18 -3.77
N GLN A 43 8.31 5.24 -4.57
CA GLN A 43 8.98 5.52 -5.84
C GLN A 43 8.53 4.52 -6.92
N ILE A 44 8.59 4.94 -8.18
CA ILE A 44 8.17 4.13 -9.33
C ILE A 44 9.33 4.10 -10.33
N ASP A 45 9.73 2.92 -10.79
CA ASP A 45 10.73 2.76 -11.86
C ASP A 45 10.11 2.88 -13.27
N ASP A 46 10.95 2.94 -14.30
CA ASP A 46 10.52 3.12 -15.69
C ASP A 46 9.68 1.91 -16.20
N GLU A 47 9.81 0.74 -15.56
CA GLU A 47 9.00 -0.44 -15.82
C GLU A 47 7.65 -0.45 -15.07
N GLY A 48 7.37 0.58 -14.27
CA GLY A 48 6.13 0.71 -13.50
C GLY A 48 6.09 -0.13 -12.22
N SER A 49 7.22 -0.65 -11.76
CA SER A 49 7.32 -1.28 -10.44
C SER A 49 7.25 -0.21 -9.36
N ILE A 50 6.56 -0.53 -8.27
CA ILE A 50 6.31 0.39 -7.16
C ILE A 50 7.15 -0.06 -5.97
N TYR A 51 8.01 0.81 -5.47
CA TYR A 51 8.84 0.59 -4.27
C TYR A 51 8.29 1.43 -3.13
N VAL A 52 8.16 0.81 -1.96
CA VAL A 52 7.50 1.43 -0.81
C VAL A 52 8.33 1.22 0.44
N GLY A 53 8.63 2.31 1.14
CA GLY A 53 9.35 2.27 2.40
C GLY A 53 8.42 1.87 3.55
N ASP A 54 8.61 0.68 4.11
CA ASP A 54 7.88 0.18 5.28
C ASP A 54 8.65 0.50 6.57
N ILE A 55 8.22 1.53 7.28
CA ILE A 55 8.86 2.01 8.50
C ILE A 55 8.56 1.13 9.73
N LEU A 56 7.54 0.28 9.68
CA LEU A 56 7.27 -0.68 10.76
C LEU A 56 8.10 -1.95 10.57
N GLY A 57 8.25 -2.40 9.31
CA GLY A 57 9.05 -3.55 8.95
C GLY A 57 10.55 -3.28 8.77
N ASN A 58 11.00 -2.01 8.80
CA ASN A 58 12.36 -1.58 8.43
C ASN A 58 12.83 -2.18 7.10
N SER A 59 11.96 -2.15 6.09
CA SER A 59 12.20 -2.81 4.81
C SER A 59 11.67 -1.98 3.63
N ILE A 60 12.09 -2.35 2.42
CA ILE A 60 11.49 -1.85 1.18
C ILE A 60 10.65 -2.98 0.59
N GLN A 61 9.39 -2.71 0.29
CA GLN A 61 8.53 -3.63 -0.44
C GLN A 61 8.45 -3.21 -1.92
N LYS A 62 8.50 -4.20 -2.82
CA LYS A 62 8.36 -4.01 -4.26
C LYS A 62 7.06 -4.65 -4.75
N PHE A 63 6.26 -3.89 -5.48
CA PHE A 63 5.05 -4.35 -6.13
C PHE A 63 5.16 -4.20 -7.64
N ARG A 64 4.57 -5.13 -8.37
CA ARG A 64 4.45 -5.07 -9.82
C ARG A 64 3.03 -5.45 -10.20
N LEU A 65 2.44 -4.68 -11.10
CA LEU A 65 1.17 -5.04 -11.71
C LEU A 65 1.38 -6.28 -12.58
N THR A 66 0.62 -7.32 -12.28
CA THR A 66 0.46 -8.47 -13.17
C THR A 66 -0.89 -8.35 -13.85
N GLU A 67 -1.00 -8.84 -15.07
CA GLU A 67 -2.34 -9.03 -15.66
C GLU A 67 -3.11 -10.04 -14.79
N ALA A 68 -4.41 -9.82 -14.66
CA ALA A 68 -5.29 -10.81 -14.07
C ALA A 68 -5.41 -11.98 -15.06
N GLU A 69 -5.07 -13.18 -14.63
CA GLU A 69 -5.40 -14.41 -15.37
C GLU A 69 -6.92 -14.64 -15.44
#